data_AF-A0A9D8Q2N4-F1
#
_entry.id   AF-A0A9D8Q2N4-F1
#
_cell.length_a   1.000
_cell.length_b   1.000
_cell.length_c   1.000
_cell.angle_alpha   90.00
_cell.angle_beta   90.00
_cell.angle_gamma   90.00
#
_symmetry.space_group_name_H-M   'P 1'
#
loop_
_entity.id
_entity.type
_entity.pdbx_description
1 polymer ?
#
loop_
_entity_poly.entity_id
_entity_poly.type
_entity_poly.pdbx_seq_one_letter_code
_entity_poly.pdbx_strand_id
1 'polypeptide(L)'
;VGLVNLAEYGVIIWIVVTGVRLIRRRGEYAVGGALLLGLAAIPFVFWVFDLKKDQELIEARRVEIASWPREKLDPDNLPDAIRVGGNYSATTAKKLAGLGFFNDAYGEGERGEWYRYSYTGAPGCPRTEKAGYSTPDFWKTSTPCVTAERMVATKSADANVVLYLNRSGPGAKVPKGDGIKIINSLELRSGNALIAYVDEARFWRVYTPPLWLFGKPMRYGYRLPGPEVPDPVTFVARAIGRGP
;
A
#
# COMPACT_ATOMS: atom_id res chain seq x y z
N VAL A 1 8.62 -31.59 -6.64
CA VAL A 1 9.17 -30.66 -5.61
C VAL A 1 10.17 -31.35 -4.69
N GLY A 2 9.84 -32.49 -4.06
CA GLY A 2 10.78 -33.21 -3.17
C GLY A 2 12.11 -33.67 -3.81
N LEU A 3 12.10 -34.14 -5.06
CA LEU A 3 13.29 -34.60 -5.79
C LEU A 3 14.26 -33.46 -6.18
N VAL A 4 13.73 -32.29 -6.54
CA VAL A 4 14.54 -31.10 -6.88
C VAL A 4 15.25 -30.59 -5.62
N ASN A 5 14.55 -30.56 -4.48
CA ASN A 5 15.14 -30.20 -3.18
C ASN A 5 16.24 -31.17 -2.76
N LEU A 6 16.02 -32.48 -2.92
CA LEU A 6 17.01 -33.50 -2.53
C LEU A 6 18.28 -33.39 -3.38
N ALA A 7 18.14 -33.03 -4.67
CA ALA A 7 19.27 -32.75 -5.54
C ALA A 7 19.98 -31.43 -5.18
N GLU A 8 19.26 -30.33 -4.96
CA GLU A 8 19.87 -29.04 -4.59
C GLU A 8 20.58 -29.10 -3.23
N TYR A 9 19.93 -29.63 -2.19
CA TYR A 9 20.57 -29.79 -0.87
C TYR A 9 21.65 -30.87 -0.90
N GLY A 10 21.46 -31.93 -1.69
CA GLY A 10 22.47 -32.98 -1.88
C GLY A 10 23.76 -32.42 -2.47
N VAL A 11 23.67 -31.53 -3.46
CA VAL A 11 24.82 -30.86 -4.06
C VAL A 11 25.50 -29.92 -3.06
N ILE A 12 24.74 -29.12 -2.31
CA ILE A 12 25.31 -28.22 -1.28
C ILE A 12 26.05 -29.03 -0.21
N ILE A 13 25.42 -30.09 0.32
CA ILE A 13 26.02 -30.97 1.32
C ILE A 13 27.28 -31.64 0.76
N TRP A 14 27.24 -32.13 -0.49
CA TRP A 14 28.40 -32.74 -1.13
C TRP A 14 29.57 -31.76 -1.28
N ILE A 15 29.30 -30.52 -1.70
CA ILE A 15 30.34 -29.49 -1.83
C ILE A 15 30.95 -29.13 -0.46
N VAL A 16 30.14 -28.98 0.59
CA VAL A 16 30.64 -28.72 1.95
C VAL A 16 31.52 -29.88 2.44
N VAL A 17 31.05 -31.12 2.30
CA VAL A 17 31.79 -32.32 2.70
C VAL A 17 33.11 -32.43 1.94
N THR A 18 33.10 -32.17 0.62
CA THR A 18 34.27 -32.28 -0.24
C THR A 18 35.28 -31.16 0.04
N GLY A 19 34.82 -29.91 0.20
CA GLY A 19 35.66 -28.78 0.58
C GLY A 19 36.35 -28.97 1.93
N VAL A 20 35.61 -29.43 2.94
CA VAL A 20 36.19 -29.76 4.26
C VAL A 20 37.16 -30.94 4.18
N ARG A 21 36.87 -31.98 3.36
CA ARG A 21 37.79 -33.11 3.17
C ARG A 21 39.09 -32.69 2.49
N LEU A 22 39.04 -31.82 1.48
CA LEU A 22 40.22 -31.28 0.80
C LEU A 22 41.12 -30.49 1.76
N ILE A 23 40.52 -29.63 2.58
CA ILE A 23 41.22 -28.86 3.63
C ILE A 23 41.85 -29.80 4.66
N ARG A 24 41.08 -30.76 5.17
CA ARG A 24 41.45 -31.53 6.37
C ARG A 24 42.35 -32.73 6.08
N ARG A 25 42.29 -33.32 4.88
CA ARG A 25 43.07 -34.52 4.52
C ARG A 25 44.21 -34.28 3.54
N ARG A 26 44.10 -33.29 2.64
CA ARG A 26 45.11 -33.06 1.59
C ARG A 26 45.97 -31.81 1.81
N GLY A 27 45.65 -30.99 2.81
CA GLY A 27 46.33 -29.70 3.00
C GLY A 27 46.08 -28.72 1.85
N GLU A 28 45.08 -28.99 0.99
CA GLU A 28 44.72 -28.17 -0.16
C GLU A 28 43.78 -27.04 0.27
N TYR A 29 44.27 -26.18 1.18
CA TYR A 29 43.51 -25.09 1.79
C TYR A 29 42.93 -24.11 0.76
N ALA A 30 43.67 -23.83 -0.31
CA ALA A 30 43.25 -22.91 -1.36
C ALA A 30 42.05 -23.45 -2.16
N VAL A 31 42.09 -24.72 -2.56
CA VAL A 31 41.04 -25.36 -3.39
C VAL A 31 39.78 -25.61 -2.55
N GLY A 32 39.94 -26.19 -1.36
CA GLY A 32 38.80 -26.42 -0.48
C GLY A 32 38.18 -25.12 0.05
N GLY A 33 39.00 -24.10 0.32
CA GLY A 33 38.54 -22.75 0.68
C GLY A 33 37.77 -22.07 -0.45
N ALA A 34 38.26 -22.14 -1.69
CA ALA A 34 37.57 -21.60 -2.86
C ALA A 34 36.22 -22.28 -3.12
N LEU A 35 36.14 -23.60 -2.94
CA LEU A 35 34.87 -24.35 -3.06
C LEU A 35 33.82 -23.91 -2.03
N LEU A 36 34.24 -23.72 -0.77
CA LEU A 36 33.34 -23.26 0.29
C LEU A 36 32.94 -21.80 0.11
N LEU A 37 33.86 -20.92 -0.32
CA LEU A 37 33.57 -19.53 -0.66
C LEU A 37 32.63 -19.41 -1.86
N GLY A 38 32.82 -20.22 -2.90
CA GLY A 38 31.92 -20.27 -4.05
C GLY A 38 30.51 -20.68 -3.66
N LEU A 39 30.37 -21.68 -2.78
CA LEU A 39 29.09 -22.07 -2.19
C LEU A 39 28.41 -20.95 -1.40
N ALA A 40 29.19 -20.23 -0.59
CA ALA A 40 28.69 -19.09 0.19
C ALA A 40 28.28 -17.90 -0.69
N ALA A 41 28.91 -17.75 -1.86
CA ALA A 41 28.60 -16.68 -2.81
C ALA A 41 27.28 -16.92 -3.57
N ILE A 42 26.86 -18.17 -3.80
CA ILE A 42 25.64 -18.50 -4.57
C ILE A 42 24.37 -17.86 -3.94
N PRO A 43 24.08 -18.02 -2.63
CA PRO A 43 22.94 -17.35 -1.99
C PRO A 43 23.00 -15.82 -2.12
N PHE A 44 24.19 -15.24 -2.05
CA PHE A 44 24.39 -13.80 -2.21
C PHE A 44 24.07 -13.34 -3.64
N VAL A 45 24.53 -14.07 -4.65
CA VAL A 45 24.25 -13.76 -6.06
C VAL A 45 22.75 -13.81 -6.35
N PHE A 46 22.05 -14.87 -5.91
CA PHE A 46 20.59 -14.96 -6.04
C PHE A 46 19.88 -13.79 -5.33
N TRP A 47 20.32 -13.44 -4.12
CA TRP A 47 19.77 -12.31 -3.39
C TRP A 47 19.94 -10.97 -4.12
N VAL A 48 21.11 -10.75 -4.76
CA VAL A 48 21.38 -9.55 -5.58
C VAL A 48 20.52 -9.52 -6.85
N PHE A 49 20.36 -10.65 -7.55
CA PHE A 49 19.48 -10.71 -8.73
C PHE A 49 18.02 -10.43 -8.37
N ASP A 50 17.54 -11.00 -7.27
CA ASP A 50 16.19 -10.71 -6.77
C ASP A 50 16.05 -9.22 -6.40
N LEU A 51 17.09 -8.58 -5.81
CA LEU A 51 17.09 -7.12 -5.56
C LEU A 51 16.95 -6.30 -6.82
N LYS A 52 17.68 -6.64 -7.88
CA LYS A 52 17.54 -5.96 -9.16
C LYS A 52 16.13 -6.10 -9.73
N LYS A 53 15.57 -7.32 -9.70
CA LYS A 53 14.20 -7.57 -10.17
C LYS A 53 13.15 -6.77 -9.39
N ASP A 54 13.27 -6.70 -8.07
CA ASP A 54 12.33 -5.91 -7.25
C ASP A 54 12.47 -4.40 -7.52
N GLN A 55 13.68 -3.90 -7.81
CA GLN A 55 13.90 -2.51 -8.23
C GLN A 55 13.25 -2.22 -9.59
N GLU A 56 13.44 -3.11 -10.57
CA GLU A 56 12.79 -3.01 -11.90
C GLU A 56 11.27 -2.99 -11.78
N LEU A 57 10.71 -3.79 -10.88
CA LEU A 57 9.27 -3.80 -10.59
C LEU A 57 8.78 -2.49 -9.98
N ILE A 58 9.57 -1.85 -9.10
CA ILE A 58 9.24 -0.51 -8.60
C ILE A 58 9.28 0.52 -9.73
N GLU A 59 10.30 0.48 -10.57
CA GLU A 59 10.43 1.41 -11.68
C GLU A 59 9.28 1.24 -12.67
N ALA A 60 8.95 0.00 -13.04
CA ALA A 60 7.80 -0.32 -13.88
C ALA A 60 6.51 0.23 -13.26
N ARG A 61 6.32 0.07 -11.93
CA ARG A 61 5.16 0.62 -11.22
C ARG A 61 5.13 2.15 -11.24
N ARG A 62 6.27 2.81 -11.05
CA ARG A 62 6.37 4.27 -11.13
C ARG A 62 6.05 4.78 -12.53
N VAL A 63 6.53 4.09 -13.56
CA VAL A 63 6.24 4.41 -14.96
C VAL A 63 4.76 4.20 -15.27
N GLU A 64 4.16 3.10 -14.80
CA GLU A 64 2.72 2.83 -14.90
C GLU A 64 1.91 3.97 -14.29
N ILE A 65 2.16 4.33 -13.02
CA ILE A 65 1.47 5.44 -12.35
C ILE A 65 1.71 6.77 -13.08
N ALA A 66 2.93 6.99 -13.60
CA ALA A 66 3.27 8.20 -14.35
C ALA A 66 2.52 8.33 -15.68
N SER A 67 2.14 7.21 -16.28
CA SER A 67 1.36 7.16 -17.53
C SER A 67 -0.14 7.41 -17.34
N TRP A 68 -0.65 7.43 -16.12
CA TRP A 68 -2.08 7.63 -15.88
C TRP A 68 -2.48 9.08 -16.20
N PRO A 69 -3.66 9.31 -16.82
CA PRO A 69 -4.17 10.65 -17.07
C PRO A 69 -4.24 11.44 -15.77
N ARG A 70 -3.77 12.70 -15.79
CA ARG A 70 -3.75 13.56 -14.60
C ARG A 70 -4.68 14.74 -14.75
N GLU A 71 -5.31 15.10 -13.65
CA GLU A 71 -6.12 16.31 -13.52
C GLU A 71 -5.67 17.05 -12.26
N LYS A 72 -5.61 18.38 -12.33
CA LYS A 72 -5.34 19.21 -11.16
C LYS A 72 -6.66 19.82 -10.71
N LEU A 73 -6.97 19.70 -9.42
CA LEU A 73 -8.08 20.43 -8.84
C LEU A 73 -7.69 21.88 -8.63
N ASP A 74 -8.55 22.78 -9.06
CA ASP A 74 -8.44 24.21 -8.76
C ASP A 74 -8.90 24.45 -7.31
N PRO A 75 -8.05 25.01 -6.43
CA PRO A 75 -8.43 25.33 -5.05
C PRO A 75 -9.62 26.30 -4.94
N ASP A 76 -9.87 27.09 -6.00
CA ASP A 76 -10.93 28.09 -6.06
C ASP A 76 -12.22 27.55 -6.69
N ASN A 77 -12.14 26.41 -7.40
CA ASN A 77 -13.27 25.74 -8.04
C ASN A 77 -13.25 24.24 -7.73
N LEU A 78 -13.35 23.92 -6.45
CA LEU A 78 -13.45 22.53 -5.99
C LEU A 78 -14.85 21.99 -6.28
N PRO A 79 -14.96 20.71 -6.70
CA PRO A 79 -16.25 20.07 -6.82
C PRO A 79 -16.96 20.04 -5.47
N ASP A 80 -18.29 20.13 -5.49
CA ASP A 80 -19.11 20.24 -4.26
C ASP A 80 -19.01 19.02 -3.33
N ALA A 81 -18.75 17.84 -3.91
CA ALA A 81 -18.87 16.57 -3.23
C ALA A 81 -17.65 15.67 -3.42
N ILE A 82 -17.25 14.99 -2.35
CA ILE A 82 -16.24 13.91 -2.36
C ILE A 82 -16.82 12.59 -1.87
N ARG A 83 -16.49 11.49 -2.54
CA ARG A 83 -16.80 10.13 -2.08
C ARG A 83 -15.56 9.42 -1.57
N VAL A 84 -15.65 8.79 -0.41
CA VAL A 84 -14.56 7.98 0.14
C VAL A 84 -14.88 6.50 -0.05
N GLY A 85 -14.09 5.83 -0.89
CA GLY A 85 -14.18 4.41 -1.18
C GLY A 85 -13.35 3.55 -0.22
N GLY A 86 -13.89 2.37 0.10
CA GLY A 86 -13.28 1.38 0.99
C GLY A 86 -14.14 1.11 2.22
N ASN A 87 -13.97 -0.06 2.83
CA ASN A 87 -14.68 -0.42 4.05
C ASN A 87 -14.34 0.57 5.17
N TYR A 88 -15.34 0.97 5.97
CA TYR A 88 -15.16 1.89 7.11
C TYR A 88 -14.73 3.31 6.71
N SER A 89 -15.11 3.76 5.51
CA SER A 89 -14.73 5.09 4.99
C SER A 89 -15.52 6.25 5.62
N ALA A 90 -16.60 5.97 6.34
CA ALA A 90 -17.46 6.95 7.01
C ALA A 90 -16.68 7.94 7.91
N THR A 91 -15.71 7.46 8.70
CA THR A 91 -14.91 8.32 9.58
C THR A 91 -14.07 9.33 8.80
N THR A 92 -13.50 8.90 7.67
CA THR A 92 -12.71 9.78 6.79
C THR A 92 -13.61 10.79 6.10
N ALA A 93 -14.77 10.36 5.58
CA ALA A 93 -15.74 11.25 4.95
C ALA A 93 -16.22 12.34 5.94
N LYS A 94 -16.58 11.95 7.16
CA LYS A 94 -17.00 12.88 8.22
C LYS A 94 -15.92 13.91 8.55
N LYS A 95 -14.65 13.50 8.64
CA LYS A 95 -13.52 14.43 8.85
C LYS A 95 -13.37 15.42 7.69
N LEU A 96 -13.45 14.94 6.45
CA LEU A 96 -13.36 15.79 5.26
C LEU A 96 -14.49 16.83 5.20
N ALA A 97 -15.73 16.45 5.54
CA ALA A 97 -16.84 17.39 5.67
C ALA A 97 -16.59 18.43 6.77
N GLY A 98 -15.99 18.05 7.90
CA GLY A 98 -15.62 18.96 9.00
C GLY A 98 -14.59 20.02 8.63
N LEU A 99 -13.72 19.74 7.65
CA LEU A 99 -12.80 20.73 7.10
C LEU A 99 -13.47 21.73 6.16
N GLY A 100 -14.65 21.38 5.63
CA GLY A 100 -15.45 22.21 4.74
C GLY A 100 -14.81 22.46 3.37
N PHE A 101 -13.81 21.69 2.96
CA PHE A 101 -13.27 21.76 1.60
C PHE A 101 -14.29 21.35 0.54
N PHE A 102 -15.18 20.44 0.92
CA PHE A 102 -16.33 20.00 0.14
C PHE A 102 -17.60 20.37 0.91
N ASN A 103 -18.67 20.68 0.19
CA ASN A 103 -19.99 20.87 0.79
C ASN A 103 -20.50 19.55 1.38
N ASP A 104 -20.24 18.45 0.66
CA ASP A 104 -20.64 17.11 1.04
C ASP A 104 -19.51 16.09 0.96
N ALA A 105 -19.49 15.15 1.91
CA ALA A 105 -18.62 13.98 1.86
C ALA A 105 -19.41 12.69 2.09
N TYR A 106 -19.19 11.69 1.24
CA TYR A 106 -19.90 10.41 1.29
C TYR A 106 -18.98 9.29 1.76
N GLY A 107 -19.46 8.44 2.67
CA GLY A 107 -18.70 7.29 3.16
C GLY A 107 -19.58 6.12 3.56
N GLU A 108 -18.99 4.94 3.59
CA GLU A 108 -19.63 3.67 3.94
C GLU A 108 -19.36 3.34 5.42
N GLY A 109 -20.44 3.03 6.15
CA GLY A 109 -20.41 2.56 7.53
C GLY A 109 -20.13 1.06 7.65
N GLU A 110 -20.13 0.54 8.87
CA GLU A 110 -19.71 -0.85 9.16
C GLU A 110 -20.61 -1.93 8.53
N ARG A 111 -21.89 -1.61 8.29
CA ARG A 111 -22.90 -2.56 7.79
C ARG A 111 -23.24 -2.33 6.31
N GLY A 112 -22.36 -1.64 5.57
CA GLY A 112 -22.56 -1.32 4.14
C GLY A 112 -23.52 -0.16 3.89
N GLU A 113 -23.86 0.59 4.94
CA GLU A 113 -24.78 1.71 4.90
C GLU A 113 -24.03 2.96 4.44
N TRP A 114 -24.59 3.69 3.47
CA TRP A 114 -23.99 4.93 3.00
C TRP A 114 -24.47 6.11 3.81
N TYR A 115 -23.55 7.03 4.11
CA TYR A 115 -23.81 8.27 4.81
C TYR A 115 -23.33 9.45 3.99
N ARG A 116 -24.12 10.52 3.97
CA ARG A 116 -23.74 11.86 3.52
C ARG A 116 -23.41 12.70 4.74
N TYR A 117 -22.27 13.37 4.71
CA TYR A 117 -21.81 14.28 5.75
C TYR A 117 -21.72 15.70 5.19
N SER A 118 -22.35 16.66 5.85
CA SER A 118 -22.37 18.05 5.39
C SER A 118 -21.96 18.99 6.52
N TYR A 119 -21.23 20.06 6.18
CA TYR A 119 -20.86 21.07 7.14
C TYR A 119 -22.05 21.96 7.50
N THR A 120 -22.29 22.21 8.79
CA THR A 120 -23.49 22.94 9.22
C THR A 120 -23.38 24.45 9.09
N GLY A 121 -22.17 25.01 8.98
CA GLY A 121 -21.96 26.45 8.87
C GLY A 121 -22.35 27.27 10.12
N ALA A 122 -22.70 26.62 11.23
CA ALA A 122 -23.25 27.29 12.41
C ALA A 122 -22.23 28.19 13.13
N PRO A 123 -22.65 29.32 13.71
CA PRO A 123 -21.80 30.13 14.60
C PRO A 123 -21.29 29.26 15.77
N GLY A 124 -19.96 29.18 15.96
CA GLY A 124 -19.34 28.28 16.94
C GLY A 124 -18.71 27.01 16.34
N CYS A 125 -18.80 26.85 15.02
CA CYS A 125 -18.11 25.82 14.28
C CYS A 125 -17.00 26.44 13.43
N PRO A 126 -15.74 26.49 13.92
CA PRO A 126 -14.58 26.77 13.09
C PRO A 126 -14.18 25.51 12.33
N ARG A 127 -13.83 25.66 11.05
CA ARG A 127 -13.19 24.60 10.26
C ARG A 127 -11.84 24.28 10.93
N THR A 128 -11.67 23.07 11.45
CA THR A 128 -10.46 22.69 12.22
C THR A 128 -9.79 21.46 11.62
N GLU A 129 -8.47 21.55 11.38
CA GLU A 129 -7.63 20.46 10.86
C GLU A 129 -7.45 19.29 11.85
N LYS A 130 -7.74 19.51 13.13
CA LYS A 130 -7.48 18.57 14.23
C LYS A 130 -8.76 17.94 14.78
N ALA A 131 -9.52 17.30 13.91
CA ALA A 131 -10.74 16.62 14.31
C ALA A 131 -10.40 15.19 14.81
N GLY A 132 -10.02 15.10 16.09
CA GLY A 132 -9.68 13.87 16.80
C GLY A 132 -10.90 13.02 17.07
N TYR A 133 -11.01 11.86 16.42
CA TYR A 133 -12.18 10.99 16.47
C TYR A 133 -11.78 9.52 16.44
N SER A 134 -12.06 8.78 17.51
CA SER A 134 -11.68 7.36 17.65
C SER A 134 -12.69 6.51 18.42
N THR A 135 -13.98 6.86 18.45
CA THR A 135 -15.02 6.01 19.09
C THR A 135 -15.94 5.32 18.06
N PRO A 136 -16.38 4.07 18.32
CA PRO A 136 -17.19 3.28 17.37
C PRO A 136 -18.54 3.87 16.97
N ASP A 137 -19.14 4.74 17.79
CA ASP A 137 -20.42 5.40 17.48
C ASP A 137 -20.25 6.83 16.93
N PHE A 138 -19.01 7.25 16.72
CA PHE A 138 -18.68 8.59 16.29
C PHE A 138 -19.28 8.95 14.91
N TRP A 139 -19.41 7.99 14.01
CA TRP A 139 -19.92 8.24 12.65
C TRP A 139 -21.46 8.38 12.59
N LYS A 140 -22.18 7.97 13.64
CA LYS A 140 -23.65 8.07 13.75
C LYS A 140 -24.11 9.35 14.44
N THR A 141 -23.26 9.93 15.29
CA THR A 141 -23.60 11.13 16.05
C THR A 141 -23.39 12.38 15.19
N SER A 142 -24.36 13.29 15.19
CA SER A 142 -24.13 14.65 14.70
C SER A 142 -23.00 15.24 15.53
N THR A 143 -21.88 15.58 14.89
CA THR A 143 -20.92 16.48 15.52
C THR A 143 -21.48 17.89 15.43
N PRO A 144 -21.14 18.82 16.35
CA PRO A 144 -21.69 20.17 16.36
C PRO A 144 -21.61 20.88 14.99
N CYS A 145 -20.61 20.50 14.20
CA CYS A 145 -20.25 21.17 12.94
C CYS A 145 -20.48 20.32 11.69
N VAL A 146 -20.90 19.06 11.85
CA VAL A 146 -21.14 18.15 10.72
C VAL A 146 -22.38 17.32 10.99
N THR A 147 -23.36 17.43 10.09
CA THR A 147 -24.55 16.59 10.06
C THR A 147 -24.26 15.28 9.32
N ALA A 148 -25.00 14.24 9.68
CA ALA A 148 -24.92 12.94 9.02
C ALA A 148 -26.32 12.50 8.58
N GLU A 149 -26.48 12.22 7.30
CA GLU A 149 -27.73 11.71 6.72
C GLU A 149 -27.48 10.30 6.18
N ARG A 150 -28.32 9.33 6.58
CA ARG A 150 -28.26 7.97 6.04
C ARG A 150 -28.86 7.96 4.64
N MET A 151 -28.12 7.41 3.68
CA MET A 151 -28.48 7.34 2.27
C MET A 151 -29.00 5.94 1.92
N VAL A 152 -30.05 5.87 1.11
CA VAL A 152 -30.37 4.65 0.36
C VAL A 152 -29.34 4.55 -0.77
N ALA A 153 -28.55 3.47 -0.77
CA ALA A 153 -27.36 3.33 -1.61
C ALA A 153 -27.61 3.75 -3.08
N THR A 154 -26.65 4.48 -3.67
CA THR A 154 -26.53 5.02 -5.06
C THR A 154 -26.73 6.52 -5.31
N LYS A 155 -27.16 7.36 -4.35
CA LYS A 155 -27.06 8.83 -4.50
C LYS A 155 -25.63 9.41 -4.41
N SER A 156 -24.61 8.56 -4.47
CA SER A 156 -23.21 8.98 -4.53
C SER A 156 -22.77 9.41 -5.94
N ALA A 157 -23.69 9.42 -6.91
CA ALA A 157 -23.46 9.87 -8.29
C ALA A 157 -23.05 11.34 -8.38
N ASP A 158 -23.38 12.15 -7.37
CA ASP A 158 -23.04 13.58 -7.34
C ASP A 158 -21.56 13.84 -6.97
N ALA A 159 -20.85 12.82 -6.50
CA ALA A 159 -19.44 12.95 -6.15
C ALA A 159 -18.55 12.83 -7.39
N ASN A 160 -18.14 13.98 -7.92
CA ASN A 160 -17.19 14.08 -9.03
C ASN A 160 -15.78 13.63 -8.63
N VAL A 161 -15.44 13.71 -7.34
CA VAL A 161 -14.14 13.30 -6.80
C VAL A 161 -14.30 12.10 -5.88
N VAL A 162 -13.39 11.12 -6.03
CA VAL A 162 -13.37 9.89 -5.25
C VAL A 162 -11.99 9.70 -4.62
N LEU A 163 -11.97 9.58 -3.29
CA LEU A 163 -10.83 9.12 -2.52
C LEU A 163 -10.93 7.62 -2.28
N TYR A 164 -10.04 6.83 -2.86
CA TYR A 164 -9.92 5.41 -2.58
C TYR A 164 -8.91 5.17 -1.46
N LEU A 165 -9.37 4.46 -0.41
CA LEU A 165 -8.54 4.05 0.71
C LEU A 165 -8.00 2.63 0.51
N ASN A 166 -6.71 2.44 0.77
CA ASN A 166 -6.02 1.16 0.69
C ASN A 166 -6.33 0.44 -0.64
N ARG A 167 -6.69 -0.83 -0.57
CA ARG A 167 -6.91 -1.69 -1.75
C ARG A 167 -8.20 -1.46 -2.51
N SER A 168 -8.97 -0.43 -2.17
CA SER A 168 -10.23 -0.14 -2.85
C SER A 168 -10.04 0.55 -4.20
N GLY A 169 -8.87 1.13 -4.44
CA GLY A 169 -8.57 1.90 -5.66
C GLY A 169 -8.32 1.02 -6.89
N PRO A 170 -8.62 1.53 -8.10
CA PRO A 170 -8.24 0.88 -9.35
C PRO A 170 -6.75 0.53 -9.41
N GLY A 171 -5.90 1.43 -8.92
CA GLY A 171 -4.45 1.24 -8.89
C GLY A 171 -4.01 0.08 -8.00
N ALA A 172 -4.80 -0.32 -7.00
CA ALA A 172 -4.38 -1.33 -6.03
C ALA A 172 -4.44 -2.79 -6.54
N LYS A 173 -4.96 -3.01 -7.76
CA LYS A 173 -5.12 -4.34 -8.38
C LYS A 173 -3.81 -4.84 -8.99
N VAL A 174 -2.81 -5.14 -8.15
CA VAL A 174 -1.59 -5.83 -8.61
C VAL A 174 -1.91 -7.33 -8.79
N PRO A 175 -1.47 -7.99 -9.87
CA PRO A 175 -1.67 -9.43 -10.05
C PRO A 175 -1.15 -10.23 -8.85
N LYS A 176 -1.95 -11.18 -8.38
CA LYS A 176 -1.55 -12.15 -7.34
C LYS A 176 -0.50 -13.11 -7.92
N GLY A 177 0.73 -12.65 -8.12
CA GLY A 177 1.78 -13.46 -8.73
C GLY A 177 3.19 -12.91 -8.53
N ASP A 178 3.36 -11.59 -8.61
CA ASP A 178 4.68 -11.00 -8.87
C ASP A 178 5.45 -10.56 -7.62
N GLY A 179 5.11 -11.09 -6.45
CA GLY A 179 5.86 -10.79 -5.20
C GLY A 179 5.59 -9.40 -4.61
N ILE A 180 4.88 -8.51 -5.31
CA ILE A 180 4.45 -7.21 -4.80
C ILE A 180 3.06 -7.31 -4.17
N LYS A 181 2.90 -6.74 -2.98
CA LYS A 181 1.62 -6.56 -2.30
C LYS A 181 1.49 -5.11 -1.86
N ILE A 182 0.56 -4.38 -2.45
CA ILE A 182 0.17 -3.06 -1.94
C ILE A 182 -0.51 -3.26 -0.59
N ILE A 183 0.03 -2.62 0.46
CA ILE A 183 -0.53 -2.73 1.81
C ILE A 183 -1.43 -1.55 2.08
N ASN A 184 -0.92 -0.35 1.83
CA ASN A 184 -1.63 0.91 1.98
C ASN A 184 -1.49 1.70 0.69
N SER A 185 -2.54 2.40 0.31
CA SER A 185 -2.51 3.34 -0.81
C SER A 185 -3.61 4.37 -0.62
N LEU A 186 -3.36 5.59 -1.07
CA LEU A 186 -4.37 6.63 -1.18
C LEU A 186 -4.38 7.10 -2.62
N GLU A 187 -5.57 7.12 -3.21
CA GLU A 187 -5.76 7.42 -4.61
C GLU A 187 -6.95 8.37 -4.73
N LEU A 188 -6.69 9.61 -5.10
CA LEU A 188 -7.70 10.64 -5.33
C LEU A 188 -7.92 10.79 -6.83
N ARG A 189 -9.16 10.62 -7.29
CA ARG A 189 -9.53 10.67 -8.71
C ARG A 189 -10.73 11.57 -8.96
N SER A 190 -10.78 12.15 -10.15
CA SER A 190 -11.95 12.77 -10.75
C SER A 190 -12.30 11.96 -12.00
N GLY A 191 -13.41 11.23 -11.97
CA GLY A 191 -13.72 10.21 -12.98
C GLY A 191 -12.56 9.22 -13.19
N ASN A 192 -11.98 9.20 -14.39
CA ASN A 192 -10.82 8.36 -14.73
C ASN A 192 -9.46 9.06 -14.51
N ALA A 193 -9.44 10.37 -14.26
CA ALA A 193 -8.21 11.13 -14.08
C ALA A 193 -7.70 11.04 -12.65
N LEU A 194 -6.38 10.95 -12.51
CA LEU A 194 -5.67 10.92 -11.23
C LEU A 194 -5.35 12.34 -10.78
N ILE A 195 -5.79 12.70 -9.56
CA ILE A 195 -5.45 13.97 -8.93
C ILE A 195 -4.20 13.80 -8.07
N ALA A 196 -4.23 12.80 -7.19
CA ALA A 196 -3.12 12.50 -6.30
C ALA A 196 -3.02 11.00 -6.05
N TYR A 197 -1.81 10.52 -5.83
CA TYR A 197 -1.54 9.10 -5.57
C TYR A 197 -0.35 8.93 -4.64
N VAL A 198 -0.49 8.02 -3.68
CA VAL A 198 0.62 7.49 -2.90
C VAL A 198 0.33 6.03 -2.58
N ASP A 199 1.32 5.18 -2.73
CA ASP A 199 1.24 3.78 -2.33
C ASP A 199 2.44 3.34 -1.50
N GLU A 200 2.17 2.35 -0.66
CA GLU A 200 3.14 1.61 0.10
C GLU A 200 3.13 0.16 -0.40
N ALA A 201 4.10 -0.16 -1.23
CA ALA A 201 4.36 -1.52 -1.68
C ALA A 201 5.19 -2.29 -0.65
N ARG A 202 4.72 -3.49 -0.26
CA ARG A 202 5.58 -4.51 0.37
C ARG A 202 5.91 -5.60 -0.63
N PHE A 203 7.11 -6.12 -0.49
CA PHE A 203 7.63 -7.21 -1.29
C PHE A 203 7.70 -8.46 -0.43
N TRP A 204 7.36 -9.61 -1.02
CA TRP A 204 7.43 -10.91 -0.38
C TRP A 204 8.51 -11.74 -1.04
N ARG A 205 9.62 -11.94 -0.34
CA ARG A 205 10.74 -12.75 -0.81
C ARG A 205 10.76 -14.11 -0.19
N VAL A 206 11.18 -15.10 -0.96
CA VAL A 206 11.60 -16.39 -0.41
C VAL A 206 12.92 -16.19 0.33
N TYR A 207 13.12 -16.86 1.47
CA TYR A 207 14.43 -16.88 2.12
C TYR A 207 15.50 -17.40 1.16
N THR A 208 16.73 -16.90 1.28
CA THR A 208 17.87 -17.42 0.49
C THR A 208 18.98 -17.85 1.45
N PRO A 209 19.31 -19.16 1.54
CA PRO A 209 18.70 -20.28 0.81
C PRO A 209 17.21 -20.49 1.17
N PRO A 210 16.39 -21.06 0.26
CA PRO A 210 14.97 -21.32 0.51
C PRO A 210 14.79 -22.14 1.78
N LEU A 211 14.08 -21.61 2.76
CA LEU A 211 13.59 -22.39 3.89
C LEU A 211 12.18 -22.85 3.54
N TRP A 212 11.93 -24.14 3.55
CA TRP A 212 10.61 -24.69 3.27
C TRP A 212 9.94 -25.11 4.58
N LEU A 213 8.76 -24.55 4.87
CA LEU A 213 7.93 -24.91 6.02
C LEU A 213 6.58 -25.38 5.49
N PHE A 214 6.17 -26.59 5.89
CA PHE A 214 4.88 -27.18 5.51
C PHE A 214 4.61 -27.20 3.99
N GLY A 215 5.63 -27.53 3.20
CA GLY A 215 5.51 -27.64 1.73
C GLY A 215 5.41 -26.31 0.99
N LYS A 216 5.60 -25.17 1.67
CA LYS A 216 5.68 -23.84 1.05
C LYS A 216 7.02 -23.18 1.36
N PRO A 217 7.59 -22.41 0.43
CA PRO A 217 8.78 -21.63 0.74
C PRO A 217 8.39 -20.56 1.76
N MET A 218 9.14 -20.49 2.85
CA MET A 218 9.06 -19.44 3.83
C MET A 218 9.37 -18.12 3.13
N ARG A 219 8.47 -17.15 3.32
CA ARG A 219 8.62 -15.82 2.73
C ARG A 219 8.74 -14.78 3.83
N TYR A 220 9.65 -13.84 3.67
CA TYR A 220 9.71 -12.64 4.49
C TYR A 220 9.17 -11.45 3.71
N GLY A 221 8.34 -10.66 4.38
CA GLY A 221 7.84 -9.39 3.86
C GLY A 221 8.81 -8.28 4.23
N TYR A 222 9.22 -7.47 3.27
CA TYR A 222 10.02 -6.28 3.54
C TYR A 222 9.48 -5.08 2.75
N ARG A 223 9.72 -3.88 3.27
CA ARG A 223 9.30 -2.62 2.67
C ARG A 223 10.53 -1.97 2.06
N LEU A 224 10.44 -1.55 0.80
CA LEU A 224 11.48 -0.73 0.19
C LEU A 224 11.31 0.73 0.64
N PRO A 225 12.39 1.50 0.78
CA PRO A 225 12.31 2.91 1.13
C PRO A 225 11.36 3.64 0.17
N GLY A 226 10.38 4.34 0.72
CA GLY A 226 9.33 5.00 -0.05
C GLY A 226 8.60 6.03 0.81
N PRO A 227 7.75 6.86 0.19
CA PRO A 227 7.00 7.86 0.91
C PRO A 227 6.17 7.20 2.02
N GLU A 228 6.14 7.84 3.19
CA GLU A 228 5.19 7.46 4.22
C GLU A 228 3.79 7.85 3.75
N VAL A 229 2.83 6.92 3.85
CA VAL A 229 1.45 7.20 3.47
C VAL A 229 0.87 8.12 4.55
N PRO A 230 0.56 9.38 4.23
CA PRO A 230 -0.01 10.30 5.20
C PRO A 230 -1.42 9.84 5.61
N ASP A 231 -1.98 10.48 6.64
CA ASP A 231 -3.39 10.27 6.92
C ASP A 231 -4.25 10.71 5.71
N PRO A 232 -5.40 10.06 5.47
CA PRO A 232 -6.21 10.34 4.28
C PRO A 232 -6.71 11.78 4.17
N VAL A 233 -6.83 12.49 5.30
CA VAL A 233 -7.36 13.84 5.35
C VAL A 233 -6.28 14.84 4.93
N THR A 234 -5.08 14.72 5.49
CA THR A 234 -3.89 15.49 5.06
C THR A 234 -3.55 15.23 3.60
N PHE A 235 -3.70 13.98 3.14
CA PHE A 235 -3.52 13.64 1.74
C PHE A 235 -4.42 14.45 0.82
N VAL A 236 -5.73 14.49 1.12
CA VAL A 236 -6.69 15.29 0.34
C VAL A 236 -6.39 16.77 0.45
N ALA A 237 -6.14 17.29 1.66
CA ALA A 237 -5.83 18.70 1.89
C ALA A 237 -4.63 19.18 1.04
N ARG A 238 -3.56 18.39 0.99
CA ARG A 238 -2.39 18.67 0.13
C ARG A 238 -2.73 18.60 -1.35
N ALA A 239 -3.51 17.61 -1.78
CA ALA A 239 -3.90 17.43 -3.17
C ALA A 239 -4.71 18.61 -3.73
N ILE A 240 -5.50 19.27 -2.88
CA ILE A 240 -6.31 20.45 -3.25
C ILE A 240 -5.61 21.79 -2.93
N GLY A 241 -4.33 21.77 -2.53
CA GLY A 241 -3.57 22.99 -2.22
C GLY A 241 -4.00 23.73 -0.96
N ARG A 242 -4.64 23.05 0.00
CA ARG A 242 -5.18 23.63 1.26
C ARG A 242 -4.48 23.11 2.53
N GLY A 243 -3.35 22.41 2.39
CA GLY A 243 -2.55 21.93 3.53
C GLY A 243 -1.24 22.71 3.70
N PRO A 244 -0.59 22.63 4.88
CA PRO A 244 0.77 23.10 5.07
C PRO A 244 1.79 22.33 4.20
#